data_AF-A0A397G0L1-F1
#
_entry.id   AF-A0A397G0L1-F1
#
_cell.length_a   1.000
_cell.length_b   1.000
_cell.length_c   1.000
_cell.angle_alpha   90.00
_cell.angle_beta   90.00
_cell.angle_gamma   90.00
#
_symmetry.space_group_name_H-M   'P 1'
#
loop_
_entity.id
_entity.type
_entity.pdbx_description
1 polymer ?
#
loop_
_entity_poly.entity_id
_entity_poly.type
_entity_poly.pdbx_seq_one_letter_code
_entity_poly.pdbx_strand_id
1 'polypeptide(L)' 'MVHIKEFAWMDDHETWATHNLAETCCASISLDDLLAFAGNKDSANLINFTQKQTYGAIWGTDALRSNIANLYRDA' A
#
# COMPACT_ATOMS: atom_id res chain seq x y z
N MET A 1 22.79 10.02 0.68
CA MET A 1 22.02 8.78 0.50
C MET A 1 22.68 7.71 1.36
N VAL A 2 21.93 6.94 2.14
CA VAL A 2 22.50 5.79 2.87
C VAL A 2 22.71 4.68 1.85
N HIS A 3 23.94 4.24 1.68
CA HIS A 3 24.26 3.12 0.78
C HIS A 3 24.29 1.84 1.60
N ILE A 4 23.28 1.00 1.40
CA ILE A 4 23.20 -0.33 2.02
C ILE A 4 23.69 -1.31 0.96
N LYS A 5 24.85 -1.93 1.19
CA LYS A 5 25.56 -2.72 0.18
C LYS A 5 24.71 -3.89 -0.35
N GLU A 6 23.87 -4.44 0.51
CA GLU A 6 22.97 -5.54 0.24
C GLU A 6 21.87 -5.17 -0.77
N PHE A 7 21.60 -3.88 -0.99
CA PHE A 7 20.60 -3.38 -1.95
C PHE A 7 21.22 -2.69 -3.18
N ALA A 8 22.54 -2.75 -3.36
CA ALA A 8 23.24 -2.05 -4.45
C ALA A 8 22.75 -2.48 -5.86
N TRP A 9 22.25 -3.70 -6.00
CA TRP A 9 21.63 -4.15 -7.25
C TRP A 9 20.44 -3.27 -7.68
N MET A 10 19.57 -2.86 -6.74
CA MET A 10 18.43 -2.00 -7.05
C MET A 10 18.90 -0.61 -7.50
N ASP A 11 19.91 -0.03 -6.84
CA ASP A 11 20.44 1.28 -7.19
C ASP A 11 20.99 1.31 -8.64
N ASP A 12 21.72 0.26 -9.02
CA ASP A 12 22.45 0.22 -10.29
C ASP A 12 21.59 -0.24 -11.48
N HIS A 13 20.52 -1.01 -11.24
CA HIS A 13 19.87 -1.81 -12.29
C HIS A 13 18.34 -1.77 -12.37
N GLU A 14 17.65 -1.31 -11.32
CA GLU A 14 16.18 -1.33 -11.22
C GLU A 14 15.48 -0.63 -12.40
N THR A 15 16.04 0.48 -12.89
CA THR A 15 15.36 1.37 -13.84
C THR A 15 15.50 0.98 -15.31
N TRP A 16 16.43 0.07 -15.64
CA TRP A 16 16.71 -0.32 -17.02
C TRP A 16 16.61 -1.83 -17.27
N ALA A 17 16.54 -2.64 -16.22
CA ALA A 17 16.37 -4.07 -16.36
C ALA A 17 15.06 -4.39 -17.12
N THR A 18 15.18 -5.03 -18.28
CA THR A 18 14.01 -5.40 -19.11
C THR A 18 13.11 -6.42 -18.43
N HIS A 19 13.70 -7.32 -17.64
CA HIS A 19 13.00 -8.31 -16.84
C HIS A 19 13.46 -8.17 -15.40
N ASN A 20 12.77 -7.32 -14.64
CA ASN A 20 13.08 -7.15 -13.23
C ASN A 20 12.45 -8.27 -12.40
N LEU A 21 13.17 -9.38 -12.26
CA LEU A 21 12.78 -10.54 -11.46
C LEU A 21 13.43 -10.55 -10.07
N ALA A 22 14.21 -9.51 -9.76
CA ALA A 22 15.02 -9.43 -8.56
C ALA A 22 14.30 -8.71 -7.41
N GLU A 23 13.25 -7.92 -7.70
CA GLU A 23 12.43 -7.36 -6.65
C GLU A 23 11.63 -8.45 -5.92
N THR A 24 11.54 -8.34 -4.59
CA THR A 24 10.76 -9.26 -3.75
C THR A 24 9.38 -8.71 -3.44
N CYS A 25 9.08 -7.48 -3.89
CA CYS A 25 7.80 -6.85 -3.66
C CYS A 25 6.71 -7.52 -4.51
N CYS A 26 5.51 -7.61 -3.95
CA CYS A 26 4.33 -7.86 -4.79
C CYS A 26 4.11 -6.66 -5.71
N ALA A 27 3.50 -6.89 -6.87
CA ALA A 27 3.15 -5.81 -7.79
C ALA A 27 2.39 -4.70 -7.04
N SER A 28 2.91 -3.48 -7.11
CA SER A 28 2.24 -2.32 -6.52
C SER A 28 0.92 -2.08 -7.23
N ILE A 29 -0.11 -1.71 -6.46
CA ILE A 29 -1.45 -1.44 -6.97
C ILE A 29 -1.72 0.06 -6.97
N SER A 30 -2.38 0.56 -8.02
CA SER A 30 -2.89 1.93 -8.05
C SER A 30 -4.14 2.08 -7.20
N LEU A 31 -4.57 3.32 -6.94
CA LEU A 31 -5.86 3.57 -6.27
C LEU A 31 -7.04 3.08 -7.10
N ASP A 32 -6.93 3.11 -8.42
CA ASP A 32 -7.95 2.58 -9.33
C ASP A 32 -8.02 1.06 -9.24
N ASP A 33 -6.87 0.38 -9.17
CA ASP A 33 -6.82 -1.08 -8.94
C ASP A 33 -7.47 -1.43 -7.59
N LEU A 34 -7.19 -0.65 -6.55
CA LEU A 34 -7.80 -0.82 -5.23
C LEU A 34 -9.34 -0.68 -5.28
N LEU A 35 -9.86 0.32 -5.98
CA LEU A 35 -11.30 0.50 -6.19
C LEU A 35 -11.91 -0.68 -6.96
N ALA A 36 -11.21 -1.16 -8.00
CA ALA A 36 -11.64 -2.30 -8.77
C ALA A 36 -11.71 -3.57 -7.90
N PHE A 37 -10.73 -3.80 -7.03
CA PHE A 37 -10.73 -4.92 -6.08
C PHE A 37 -11.83 -4.82 -5.02
N ALA A 38 -12.16 -3.59 -4.58
CA ALA A 38 -13.24 -3.37 -3.63
C ALA A 38 -14.66 -3.61 -4.20
N GLY A 39 -14.78 -3.85 -5.52
CA GLY A 39 -16.05 -4.16 -6.18
C GLY A 39 -17.03 -2.98 -6.26
N ASN A 40 -16.58 -1.76 -5.96
CA ASN A 40 -17.45 -0.61 -5.74
C ASN A 40 -16.87 0.64 -6.43
N LYS A 41 -17.37 0.96 -7.63
CA LYS A 41 -16.90 2.14 -8.40
C LYS A 41 -17.42 3.48 -7.83
N ASP A 42 -18.43 3.42 -6.97
CA ASP A 42 -19.07 4.59 -6.34
C ASP A 42 -18.67 4.78 -4.87
N SER A 43 -17.68 4.02 -4.36
CA SER A 43 -17.22 4.19 -2.99
C SER A 43 -16.45 5.50 -2.85
N ALA A 44 -17.19 6.54 -2.47
CA ALA A 44 -16.77 7.75 -1.76
C ALA A 44 -15.25 7.93 -1.65
N ASN A 45 -14.70 8.81 -2.49
CA ASN A 45 -13.38 9.46 -2.35
C ASN A 45 -12.41 8.71 -1.40
N LEU A 46 -11.77 7.64 -1.89
CA LEU A 46 -10.66 6.96 -1.18
C LEU A 46 -9.70 7.98 -0.54
N ILE A 47 -9.52 9.10 -1.22
CA ILE A 47 -8.79 10.27 -0.74
C ILE A 47 -9.76 11.40 -0.44
N ASN A 48 -9.91 11.72 0.84
CA ASN A 48 -10.54 12.97 1.27
C ASN A 48 -9.52 14.12 1.24
N PHE A 49 -9.50 14.88 0.14
CA PHE A 49 -8.59 16.03 -0.03
C PHE A 49 -8.78 17.15 0.99
N THR A 50 -9.92 17.20 1.69
CA THR A 50 -10.18 18.21 2.72
C THR A 50 -9.69 17.78 4.11
N GLN A 51 -9.39 16.50 4.29
CA GLN A 51 -8.92 15.96 5.56
C GLN A 51 -7.49 16.40 5.85
N LYS A 52 -7.32 17.13 6.95
CA LYS A 52 -5.98 17.46 7.46
C LYS A 52 -5.25 16.19 7.89
N GLN A 53 -4.05 16.02 7.38
CA GLN A 53 -3.15 14.92 7.73
C GLN A 53 -2.46 15.21 9.08
N THR A 54 -3.26 15.19 10.16
CA THR A 54 -2.74 15.26 11.54
C THR A 54 -2.33 13.86 12.02
N TYR A 55 -1.92 13.72 13.28
CA TYR A 55 -1.67 12.40 13.88
C TYR A 55 -2.88 11.44 13.77
N GLY A 56 -4.10 11.98 13.65
CA GLY A 56 -5.29 11.17 13.50
C GLY A 56 -5.52 10.22 14.68
N ALA A 57 -6.01 9.01 14.38
CA ALA A 57 -6.18 7.96 15.38
C ALA A 57 -4.83 7.26 15.61
N ILE A 58 -4.16 7.56 16.73
CA ILE A 58 -2.81 7.05 17.07
C ILE A 58 -2.71 5.53 16.99
N TRP A 59 -3.77 4.81 17.38
CA TRP A 59 -3.83 3.34 17.37
C TRP A 59 -4.49 2.75 16.11
N GLY A 60 -4.82 3.59 15.12
CA GLY A 60 -5.67 3.23 13.99
C GLY A 60 -7.15 3.52 14.26
N THR A 61 -7.91 3.73 13.18
CA THR A 61 -9.35 4.03 13.25
C THR A 61 -10.14 2.80 13.68
N ASP A 62 -11.29 3.01 14.32
CA ASP A 62 -12.16 1.90 14.74
C ASP A 62 -12.62 1.05 13.56
N ALA A 63 -12.90 1.68 12.41
CA ALA A 63 -13.24 0.99 11.18
C ALA A 63 -12.11 0.06 10.70
N LEU A 64 -10.87 0.54 10.67
CA LEU A 64 -9.71 -0.27 10.29
C LEU A 64 -9.53 -1.45 11.25
N ARG A 65 -9.53 -1.18 12.56
CA ARG A 65 -9.30 -2.20 13.59
C ARG A 65 -10.39 -3.27 13.58
N SER A 66 -11.66 -2.86 13.39
CA SER A 66 -12.79 -3.79 13.30
C SER A 66 -12.71 -4.66 12.04
N ASN A 67 -12.36 -4.08 10.89
CA ASN A 67 -12.20 -4.83 9.65
C ASN A 67 -11.06 -5.85 9.74
N ILE A 68 -9.92 -5.48 10.35
CA ILE A 68 -8.83 -6.43 10.61
C ILE A 68 -9.28 -7.54 11.55
N ALA A 69 -9.93 -7.21 12.68
CA ALA A 69 -10.42 -8.21 13.62
C ALA A 69 -11.39 -9.20 12.98
N ASN A 70 -12.25 -8.73 12.06
CA ASN A 70 -13.18 -9.58 11.32
C ASN A 70 -12.47 -10.63 10.44
N LEU A 71 -11.24 -10.39 9.97
CA LEU A 71 -10.47 -11.38 9.20
C LEU A 71 -10.09 -12.62 10.02
N TYR A 72 -10.12 -12.52 11.35
CA TYR A 72 -9.71 -13.59 12.27
C TYR A 72 -10.87 -14.12 13.12
N ARG A 73 -12.10 -13.68 12.87
CA ARG A 73 -13.24 -13.95 13.76
C ARG A 73 -13.75 -15.40 13.70
N ASP A 74 -13.44 -16.11 12.62
CA ASP A 74 -13.86 -17.50 12.37
C ASP A 74 -12.68 -18.49 12.40
N ALA A 75 -11.55 -18.10 12.99
CA ALA A 75 -10.38 -18.96 13.24
C ALA A 75 -10.38 -19.53 14.66
#